data_AF-A0A925HJ38-F1
#
_entry.id   AF-A0A925HJ38-F1
#
_cell.length_a   1.000
_cell.length_b   1.000
_cell.length_c   1.000
_cell.angle_alpha   90.00
_cell.angle_beta   90.00
_cell.angle_gamma   90.00
#
_symmetry.space_group_name_H-M   'P 1'
#
loop_
_entity.id
_entity.type
_entity.pdbx_description
1 polymer ?
#
loop_
_entity_poly.entity_id
_entity_poly.type
_entity_poly.pdbx_seq_one_letter_code
_entity_poly.pdbx_strand_id
1 'polypeptide(L)' 'MDAADVMERILDDDLLIPLMVACSVVLVVLFKTIAGTIANVARERTRREIAAYIAEGSMSPEQGERLMRSGDKPAGSC' A
#
# COMPACT_ATOMS: atom_id res chain seq x y z
N MET A 1 3.10 39.55 -9.35
CA MET A 1 2.17 38.41 -9.37
C MET A 1 1.56 38.37 -7.99
N ASP A 2 0.42 39.01 -7.86
CA ASP A 2 -0.24 39.13 -6.57
C ASP A 2 -0.94 37.82 -6.23
N ALA A 3 -1.07 37.53 -4.94
CA ALA A 3 -1.73 36.30 -4.48
C ALA A 3 -3.18 36.20 -5.00
N ALA A 4 -3.82 37.35 -5.22
CA ALA A 4 -5.16 37.46 -5.80
C ALA A 4 -5.21 36.95 -7.25
N ASP A 5 -4.22 37.29 -8.09
CA ASP A 5 -4.17 36.84 -9.50
C ASP A 5 -4.03 35.32 -9.61
N VAL A 6 -3.26 34.72 -8.70
CA VAL A 6 -3.07 33.26 -8.63
C VAL A 6 -4.36 32.59 -8.19
N MET A 7 -5.07 33.19 -7.23
CA MET A 7 -6.32 32.66 -6.69
C MET A 7 -7.44 32.69 -7.73
N GLU A 8 -7.54 33.76 -8.52
CA GLU A 8 -8.54 33.91 -9.59
C GLU A 8 -8.31 32.91 -10.72
N ARG A 9 -7.04 32.66 -11.11
CA ARG A 9 -6.70 31.63 -12.11
C ARG A 9 -6.95 30.19 -11.64
N ILE A 10 -6.87 29.92 -10.33
CA ILE A 10 -7.17 28.60 -9.77
C ILE A 10 -8.68 28.38 -9.69
N LEU A 11 -9.47 29.45 -9.56
CA LEU A 11 -10.93 29.40 -9.49
C LEU A 11 -11.61 29.34 -10.87
N ASP A 12 -10.83 29.33 -11.95
CA ASP A 12 -11.35 29.13 -13.30
C ASP A 12 -11.72 27.64 -13.48
N ASP A 13 -12.96 27.36 -13.88
CA ASP A 13 -13.49 25.99 -13.98
C ASP A 13 -12.67 25.11 -14.96
N ASP A 14 -12.06 25.74 -15.96
CA ASP A 14 -11.15 25.10 -16.93
C ASP A 14 -9.87 24.54 -16.29
N LEU A 15 -9.43 25.11 -15.15
CA LEU A 15 -8.22 24.67 -14.44
C LEU A 15 -8.56 23.87 -13.18
N LEU A 16 -9.65 24.21 -12.49
CA LEU A 16 -10.04 23.59 -11.23
C LEU A 16 -10.37 22.10 -11.40
N ILE A 17 -11.14 21.75 -12.43
CA ILE A 17 -11.55 20.36 -12.69
C ILE A 17 -10.34 19.45 -12.97
N PRO A 18 -9.43 19.74 -13.92
CA PRO A 18 -8.28 18.88 -14.17
C PRO A 18 -7.32 18.83 -12.98
N LEU A 19 -7.17 19.94 -12.23
CA LEU A 19 -6.36 19.97 -11.01
C LEU A 19 -6.92 19.02 -9.94
N MET A 20 -8.23 19.04 -9.70
CA MET A 20 -8.88 18.17 -8.73
C MET A 20 -8.76 16.68 -9.12
N VAL A 21 -8.93 16.35 -10.39
CA VAL A 21 -8.74 14.99 -10.89
C VAL A 21 -7.29 14.55 -10.70
N ALA A 22 -6.31 15.38 -11.09
CA ALA A 22 -4.89 15.08 -10.91
C ALA A 22 -4.54 14.83 -9.44
N CYS A 23 -4.99 15.71 -8.54
CA CYS A 23 -4.81 15.54 -7.10
C CYS A 23 -5.42 14.23 -6.58
N SER A 24 -6.64 13.90 -7.01
CA SER A 24 -7.31 12.67 -6.58
C SER A 24 -6.56 11.41 -7.03
N VAL A 25 -6.05 11.38 -8.26
CA VAL A 25 -5.27 10.25 -8.79
C VAL A 25 -3.97 10.09 -8.01
N VAL A 26 -3.26 11.19 -7.76
CA VAL A 26 -2.02 11.17 -6.97
C VAL A 26 -2.28 10.62 -5.57
N LEU A 27 -3.36 11.06 -4.90
CA LEU A 27 -3.73 10.55 -3.58
C LEU A 27 -4.02 9.04 -3.61
N VAL A 28 -4.80 8.57 -4.58
CA VAL A 28 -5.13 7.14 -4.71
C VAL A 28 -3.87 6.29 -4.93
N VAL A 29 -2.97 6.74 -5.81
CA VAL A 29 -1.70 6.03 -6.07
C VAL A 29 -0.82 6.00 -4.83
N LEU A 30 -0.76 7.12 -4.09
CA LEU A 30 0.01 7.21 -2.86
C LEU A 30 -0.49 6.23 -1.81
N PHE A 31 -1.80 6.18 -1.55
CA PHE A 31 -2.39 5.22 -0.61
C PHE A 31 -2.13 3.76 -1.03
N LYS A 32 -2.30 3.44 -2.31
CA LYS A 32 -2.03 2.08 -2.83
C LYS A 32 -0.57 1.68 -2.66
N THR A 33 0.35 2.60 -2.92
CA THR A 33 1.79 2.36 -2.81
C THR A 33 2.20 2.12 -1.36
N ILE A 34 1.70 2.94 -0.44
CA ILE A 34 1.98 2.77 1.00
C ILE A 34 1.42 1.44 1.50
N ALA A 35 0.15 1.14 1.18
CA ALA A 35 -0.48 -0.12 1.59
C ALA A 35 0.26 -1.34 1.05
N GLY A 36 0.65 -1.32 -0.23
CA GLY A 36 1.46 -2.38 -0.84
C GLY A 36 2.83 -2.55 -0.19
N THR A 37 3.48 -1.45 0.16
CA THR A 37 4.79 -1.47 0.83
C THR A 37 4.69 -2.08 2.23
N ILE A 38 3.70 -1.66 3.03
CA ILE A 38 3.48 -2.21 4.37
C ILE A 38 3.18 -3.72 4.29
N ALA A 39 2.33 -4.15 3.36
CA ALA A 39 2.02 -5.57 3.16
C ALA A 39 3.27 -6.39 2.77
N ASN A 40 4.16 -5.85 1.94
CA ASN A 40 5.41 -6.51 1.58
C ASN A 40 6.35 -6.65 2.78
N VAL A 41 6.51 -5.58 3.57
CA VAL A 41 7.36 -5.59 4.77
C VAL A 41 6.82 -6.59 5.80
N ALA A 42 5.50 -6.63 6.01
CA ALA A 42 4.87 -7.58 6.92
C ALA A 42 5.13 -9.03 6.49
N ARG A 43 4.94 -9.34 5.20
CA ARG A 43 5.22 -10.69 4.65
C ARG A 43 6.67 -11.11 4.83
N GLU A 44 7.61 -10.20 4.60
CA GLU A 44 9.03 -10.48 4.79
C GLU A 44 9.38 -10.75 6.27
N ARG A 45 8.81 -9.96 7.20
CA ARG A 45 8.98 -10.21 8.64
C ARG A 45 8.41 -11.56 9.05
N THR A 46 7.20 -11.89 8.63
CA THR A 46 6.58 -13.19 8.92
C THR A 46 7.40 -14.35 8.36
N ARG A 47 7.99 -14.23 7.16
CA ARG A 47 8.90 -15.28 6.63
C ARG A 47 10.14 -15.47 7.50
N ARG A 48 10.73 -14.38 8.02
CA ARG A 48 11.89 -14.44 8.92
C ARG A 48 11.53 -15.04 10.28
N GLU A 49 10.38 -14.68 10.82
CA GLU A 49 9.87 -15.24 12.08
C GLU A 49 9.60 -16.75 11.95
N ILE A 50 8.95 -17.18 10.87
CA ILE A 50 8.74 -18.61 10.59
C ILE A 50 10.08 -19.37 10.52
N ALA A 51 11.10 -18.80 9.86
CA ALA A 51 12.42 -19.42 9.81
C ALA A 51 13.08 -19.52 11.19
N ALA A 52 12.93 -18.50 12.04
CA ALA A 52 13.41 -18.53 13.42
C ALA A 52 12.69 -19.61 14.24
N TYR A 53 11.36 -19.70 14.17
CA TYR A 53 10.58 -20.73 14.88
C TYR A 53 10.90 -22.16 14.45
N ILE A 54 11.21 -22.36 13.16
CA ILE A 54 11.70 -23.66 12.66
C ILE A 54 13.09 -23.97 13.23
N ALA A 55 14.00 -22.99 13.25
CA ALA A 55 15.35 -23.16 13.80
C ALA A 55 15.35 -23.41 15.32
N GLU A 56 14.42 -22.78 16.04
CA GLU A 56 14.19 -23.01 17.47
C GLU A 56 13.45 -24.33 17.76
N GLY A 57 12.86 -24.96 16.73
CA GLY A 57 12.09 -26.20 16.85
C GLY A 57 10.70 -26.03 17.44
N SER A 58 10.22 -24.80 17.60
CA SER A 58 8.86 -24.49 18.10
C SER A 58 7.79 -24.60 17.01
N MET A 59 8.20 -24.75 15.74
CA MET A 59 7.32 -24.96 14.58
C MET A 59 7.92 -26.02 13.65
N SER A 60 7.08 -26.91 13.09
CA SER A 60 7.55 -27.87 12.10
C SER A 60 7.69 -27.23 10.71
N PRO A 61 8.62 -27.69 9.86
CA PRO A 61 8.77 -27.17 8.50
C PRO A 61 7.48 -27.25 7.67
N GLU A 62 6.70 -28.31 7.82
CA GLU A 62 5.42 -28.53 7.13
C GLU A 62 4.35 -27.52 7.57
N GLN A 63 4.36 -27.16 8.87
CA GLN A 63 3.48 -26.11 9.39
C GLN A 63 3.89 -24.74 8.84
N GLY A 64 5.19 -24.44 8.77
CA GLY A 64 5.72 -23.21 8.18
C GLY A 64 5.37 -23.07 6.70
N GLU A 65 5.48 -24.14 5.91
CA GLU A 65 5.08 -24.17 4.50
C GLU A 65 3.59 -23.80 4.33
N ARG A 66 2.72 -24.40 5.14
CA ARG A 66 1.27 -24.12 5.11
C ARG A 66 0.93 -22.68 5.49
N LEU A 67 1.63 -22.12 6.48
CA LEU A 67 1.48 -20.72 6.89
C LEU A 67 1.89 -19.77 5.77
N MET A 68 3.06 -19.98 5.14
CA MET A 68 3.52 -19.15 4.02
C MET A 68 2.54 -19.18 2.85
N ARG A 69 1.94 -20.34 2.55
CA ARG A 69 0.98 -20.51 1.46
C ARG A 69 -0.39 -19.88 1.73
N SER A 70 -0.74 -19.65 2.99
CA SER A 70 -2.03 -19.03 3.35
C SER A 70 -2.09 -17.52 3.07
N GLY A 71 -0.93 -16.84 3.09
CA GLY A 71 -0.80 -15.38 2.90
C GLY A 71 -0.89 -14.89 1.45
N ASP A 72 -0.91 -15.79 0.46
CA ASP A 72 -0.93 -15.44 -0.97
C ASP A 72 -2.35 -15.29 -1.56
N LYS A 73 -3.41 -15.47 -0.75
CA LYS A 73 -4.78 -15.24 -1.23
C LYS A 73 -5.04 -13.72 -1.34
N PRO A 74 -5.45 -13.21 -2.53
CA PRO A 74 -5.78 -11.81 -2.68
C PRO A 74 -6.98 -11.46 -1.79
N ALA A 75 -6.80 -10.45 -0.93
CA ALA A 75 -7.86 -9.87 -0.12
C ALA A 75 -8.86 -9.13 -1.03
N GLY A 76 -9.89 -9.84 -1.50
CA GLY A 76 -10.90 -9.26 -2.38
C GLY A 76 -11.98 -10.23 -2.89
N SER A 77 -11.98 -11.49 -2.47
CA SER A 77 -13.02 -12.45 -2.83
C SER A 77 -13.68 -12.97 -1.55
N CYS A 78 -14.67 -12.21 -1.07
CA CYS A 78 -15.78 -12.74 -0.27
C CYS A 78 -16.99 -12.85 -1.20
#